data_AF-Q6IWK0-F1
#
_entry.id   AF-Q6IWK0-F1
#
_cell.length_a   1.000
_cell.length_b   1.000
_cell.length_c   1.000
_cell.angle_alpha   90.00
_cell.angle_beta   90.00
_cell.angle_gamma   90.00
#
_symmetry.space_group_name_H-M   'P 1'
#
loop_
_entity.id
_entity.type
_entity.pdbx_description
1 polymer ?
#
loop_
_entity_poly.entity_id
_entity_poly.type
_entity_poly.pdbx_seq_one_letter_code
_entity_poly.pdbx_strand_id
1 'polypeptide(L)' 'GNRAYSQYDRFHIGNEKQNYRLYLKGHSGTAGKQSSLILHGADFSTKDADNDNCMCKCALMLTGGWWFDACG' A
#
# COMPACT_ATOMS: atom_id res chain seq x y z
N GLY A 1 20.71 16.10 -0.45
CA GLY A 1 20.26 15.31 0.72
C GLY A 1 18.92 15.82 1.23
N ASN A 2 17.90 15.85 0.37
CA ASN A 2 16.58 16.36 0.73
C ASN A 2 15.82 15.28 1.52
N ARG A 3 15.04 15.69 2.52
CA ARG A 3 14.18 14.81 3.32
C ARG A 3 12.75 15.27 3.20
N ALA A 4 11.83 14.32 3.12
CA ALA A 4 10.40 14.56 3.08
C ALA A 4 9.66 13.48 3.86
N TYR A 5 8.40 13.73 4.23
CA TYR A 5 7.57 12.77 4.94
C TYR A 5 6.11 12.82 4.45
N SER A 6 5.41 11.71 4.67
CA SER A 6 3.95 11.58 4.52
C SER A 6 3.37 11.16 5.85
N GLN A 7 2.26 11.77 6.25
CA GLN A 7 1.54 11.49 7.48
C GLN A 7 0.07 11.21 7.15
N TYR A 8 -0.53 10.28 7.90
CA TYR A 8 -1.94 9.91 7.78
C TYR A 8 -2.60 10.03 9.15
N ASP A 9 -3.72 10.74 9.23
CA ASP A 9 -4.47 10.91 10.48
C ASP A 9 -5.02 9.58 11.02
N ARG A 10 -5.38 8.66 10.12
CA ARG A 10 -5.85 7.32 10.47
C ARG A 10 -5.13 6.28 9.64
N PHE A 11 -4.65 5.28 10.34
CA PHE A 11 -4.01 4.10 9.79
C PHE A 11 -4.50 2.88 10.57
N HIS A 12 -4.95 1.85 9.85
CA HIS A 12 -5.12 0.52 10.40
C HIS A 12 -4.93 -0.53 9.32
N ILE A 13 -4.66 -1.75 9.76
CA ILE A 13 -4.58 -2.93 8.91
C ILE A 13 -5.64 -3.94 9.32
N GLY A 14 -6.19 -4.66 8.35
CA GLY A 14 -7.03 -5.81 8.60
C GLY A 14 -6.29 -6.94 9.32
N ASN A 15 -7.02 -7.94 9.79
CA ASN A 15 -6.40 -9.18 10.27
C ASN A 15 -5.92 -10.05 9.09
N GLU A 16 -5.29 -11.19 9.40
CA GLU A 16 -4.80 -12.13 8.39
C GLU A 16 -5.90 -12.65 7.45
N LYS A 17 -7.12 -12.88 7.95
CA LYS A 17 -8.26 -13.31 7.13
C LYS A 17 -8.75 -12.23 6.16
N GLN A 18 -8.34 -10.98 6.39
CA GLN A 18 -8.55 -9.84 5.52
C GLN A 18 -7.25 -9.46 4.79
N ASN A 19 -6.30 -10.41 4.67
CA ASN A 19 -5.03 -10.23 3.98
C ASN A 19 -4.24 -8.99 4.45
N TYR A 20 -4.36 -8.61 5.73
CA TYR A 20 -3.74 -7.40 6.28
C TYR A 20 -4.04 -6.13 5.49
N ARG A 21 -5.24 -6.02 4.91
CA ARG A 21 -5.66 -4.89 4.07
C ARG A 21 -5.38 -3.54 4.71
N LEU A 22 -4.75 -2.65 3.97
CA LEU A 22 -4.39 -1.30 4.41
C LEU A 22 -5.57 -0.35 4.32
N TYR A 23 -5.74 0.48 5.34
CA TYR A 23 -6.70 1.58 5.34
C TYR A 23 -6.06 2.87 5.83
N LEU A 24 -6.12 3.90 5.00
CA LEU A 24 -5.51 5.21 5.24
C LEU A 24 -6.52 6.32 5.06
N LYS A 25 -6.42 7.37 5.88
CA LYS A 25 -7.22 8.60 5.70
C LYS A 25 -6.48 9.81 6.26
N GLY A 26 -6.67 10.96 5.62
CA GLY A 26 -6.08 12.24 6.03
C GLY A 26 -4.59 12.34 5.68
N HIS A 27 -4.26 12.16 4.40
CA HIS A 27 -2.88 12.32 3.91
C HIS A 27 -2.42 13.78 4.01
N SER A 28 -1.23 13.98 4.59
CA SER A 28 -0.55 15.26 4.70
C SER A 28 0.97 15.07 4.69
N GLY A 29 1.74 16.16 4.69
CA GLY A 29 3.20 16.12 4.74
C GLY A 29 3.87 16.83 3.57
N THR A 30 5.16 16.56 3.39
CA THR A 30 6.01 17.23 2.38
C THR A 30 6.40 16.32 1.22
N ALA A 31 6.13 15.01 1.30
CA ALA A 31 6.45 14.03 0.28
C ALA A 31 5.32 13.84 -0.76
N GLY A 32 4.76 14.95 -1.25
CA GLY A 32 3.70 14.96 -2.26
C GLY A 32 2.33 15.37 -1.72
N LYS A 33 1.54 16.04 -2.56
CA LYS A 33 0.18 16.48 -2.22
C LYS A 33 -0.81 15.31 -2.21
N GLN A 34 -0.61 14.35 -3.09
CA GLN A 34 -1.34 13.09 -3.14
C GLN A 34 -0.59 12.00 -2.38
N SER A 35 -1.34 11.06 -1.83
CA SER A 35 -0.79 9.85 -1.23
C SER A 35 -0.15 8.97 -2.31
N SER A 36 1.08 8.52 -2.09
CA SER A 36 1.70 7.46 -2.90
C SER A 36 1.24 6.05 -2.51
N LEU A 37 0.51 5.94 -1.39
CA LEU A 37 -0.18 4.70 -0.99
C LEU A 37 -1.65 4.77 -1.41
N ILE A 38 -2.22 3.62 -1.76
CA ILE A 38 -3.63 3.54 -2.11
C ILE A 38 -4.52 3.84 -0.90
N LEU A 39 -5.29 4.93 -0.99
CA LEU A 39 -6.20 5.35 0.08
C LEU A 39 -7.47 4.48 0.14
N HIS A 40 -7.87 3.88 -0.97
CA HIS A 40 -9.03 2.98 -1.05
C HIS A 40 -8.73 1.55 -0.53
N GLY A 41 -7.49 1.34 -0.10
CA GLY A 41 -7.00 0.12 0.52
C GLY A 41 -6.71 -0.98 -0.48
N ALA A 42 -5.54 -1.59 -0.33
CA ALA A 42 -5.11 -2.79 -1.02
C ALA A 42 -4.79 -3.86 0.01
N ASP A 43 -4.96 -5.11 -0.38
CA ASP A 43 -4.56 -6.26 0.41
C ASP A 43 -3.04 -6.43 0.34
N PHE A 44 -2.44 -7.04 1.36
CA PHE A 44 -1.01 -7.26 1.39
C PHE A 44 -0.65 -8.44 0.50
N SER A 45 0.28 -8.22 -0.43
CA SER A 45 0.72 -9.20 -1.40
C SER A 45 2.20 -9.50 -1.25
N THR A 46 2.55 -10.77 -1.42
CA THR A 46 3.92 -11.29 -1.38
C THR A 46 4.17 -12.22 -2.57
N LYS A 47 5.41 -12.68 -2.75
CA LYS A 47 5.77 -13.61 -3.84
C LYS A 47 4.91 -14.89 -3.89
N ASP A 48 4.37 -15.29 -2.76
CA ASP A 48 3.61 -16.52 -2.50
C ASP A 48 2.12 -16.28 -2.20
N ALA A 49 1.70 -15.03 -2.05
CA ALA A 49 0.30 -14.64 -1.87
C ALA A 49 -0.04 -13.46 -2.79
N ASP A 50 -0.78 -13.75 -3.85
CA ASP A 50 -1.16 -12.80 -4.91
C ASP A 50 -2.53 -12.19 -4.59
N ASN A 51 -2.54 -11.13 -3.79
CA ASN A 51 -3.74 -10.43 -3.33
C ASN A 51 -3.84 -9.01 -3.92
N ASP A 52 -3.04 -8.69 -4.94
CA ASP A 52 -3.06 -7.37 -5.56
C ASP A 52 -4.25 -7.25 -6.53
N ASN A 53 -4.58 -6.03 -6.94
CA ASN A 53 -5.70 -5.77 -7.84
C ASN A 53 -5.28 -5.84 -9.32
N CYS A 54 -4.10 -6.39 -9.62
CA CYS A 54 -3.61 -6.57 -10.98
C CYS A 54 -3.98 -7.96 -11.54
N MET A 55 -3.98 -8.10 -12.87
CA MET A 55 -3.87 -9.43 -13.50
C MET A 55 -2.41 -9.97 -13.48
N CYS A 56 -1.47 -9.09 -13.16
CA CYS A 56 -0.06 -9.39 -13.00
C CYS A 56 0.26 -9.71 -11.54
N LYS A 57 1.46 -10.23 -11.27
CA LYS A 57 1.92 -10.50 -9.89
C LYS A 57 2.88 -9.41 -9.44
N CYS A 58 2.37 -8.36 -8.80
CA CYS A 58 3.16 -7.18 -8.45
C CYS A 58 4.34 -7.53 -7.55
N ALA A 59 4.15 -8.42 -6.59
CA ALA A 59 5.21 -8.89 -5.70
C ALA A 59 6.33 -9.66 -6.42
N LEU A 60 6.06 -10.28 -7.58
CA LEU A 60 7.10 -10.92 -8.40
C LEU A 60 7.84 -9.91 -9.27
N MET A 61 7.13 -8.90 -9.78
CA MET A 61 7.71 -7.88 -10.66
C MET A 61 8.54 -6.84 -9.89
N LEU A 62 8.02 -6.34 -8.77
CA LEU A 62 8.63 -5.30 -7.95
C LEU A 62 9.43 -5.84 -6.77
N THR A 63 9.29 -7.14 -6.49
CA THR A 63 9.89 -7.84 -5.34
C THR A 63 9.38 -7.36 -3.98
N GLY A 64 9.51 -8.22 -2.95
CA GLY A 64 9.11 -7.88 -1.59
C GLY A 64 7.64 -8.15 -1.28
N GLY A 65 7.14 -7.47 -0.24
CA GLY A 65 5.75 -7.56 0.21
C GLY A 65 5.19 -6.16 0.41
N TRP A 66 4.03 -5.86 -0.18
CA TRP A 66 3.44 -4.53 -0.15
C TRP A 66 1.93 -4.58 -0.36
N TRP A 67 1.26 -3.48 -0.04
CA TRP A 67 -0.13 -3.22 -0.43
C TRP A 67 -0.15 -2.71 -1.87
N PHE A 68 0.14 -3.62 -2.82
CA PHE A 68 0.15 -3.31 -4.25
C PHE A 68 -1.29 -3.16 -4.76
N ASP A 69 -1.55 -2.13 -5.58
CA ASP A 69 -2.81 -2.00 -6.31
C ASP A 69 -2.70 -2.71 -7.67
N ALA A 70 -2.26 -1.99 -8.72
CA ALA A 70 -1.94 -2.60 -10.00
C ALA A 70 -0.75 -1.91 -10.72
N CYS A 71 0.42 -1.68 -10.11
CA CYS A 71 1.00 -2.14 -8.83
C CYS A 71 1.25 -0.98 -7.84
N GLY A 72 0.51 0.12 -8.01
CA GLY A 72 0.58 1.35 -7.23
C GLY A 72 -0.46 2.34 -7.71
#